data_AF-A0A0M1JJ80-F1
#
_entry.id   AF-A0A0M1JJ80-F1
#
_cell.length_a   1.000
_cell.length_b   1.000
_cell.length_c   1.000
_cell.angle_alpha   90.00
_cell.angle_beta   90.00
_cell.angle_gamma   90.00
#
_symmetry.space_group_name_H-M   'P 1'
#
loop_
_entity.id
_entity.type
_entity.pdbx_description
1 polymer ?
#
loop_
_entity_poly.entity_id
_entity_poly.type
_entity_poly.pdbx_seq_one_letter_code
_entity_poly.pdbx_strand_id
1 'polypeptide(L)'
;MRILFNIKFNNSKIDFKIPILYMLALLWFITLVGTWLLWGNMVATYYLYDAWMIYGGLFVLLILWIYLLATNEELLLEVLLSALIISILVAIVVPMYQDNMYKAAVSETLVLGSGARVHLVEHYAQHGNWPTKHFRDINANGNYTSMTLEHGTITGRRQNSDLHLSMRPAILNPQAMTVVWVCGYAKPPPGFIVEGNNRTNMPPQYLSHVCRQ
;
A
#
# COMPACT_ATOMS: atom_id res chain seq x y z
N MET A 1 -48.75 -24.69 -39.64
CA MET A 1 -49.43 -24.38 -38.37
C MET A 1 -49.16 -22.90 -38.07
N ARG A 2 -50.07 -22.01 -38.51
CA ARG A 2 -50.00 -20.55 -38.30
C ARG A 2 -50.68 -20.25 -36.97
N ILE A 3 -49.97 -19.62 -36.03
CA ILE A 3 -50.61 -18.99 -34.87
C ILE A 3 -50.53 -17.48 -35.11
N LEU A 4 -51.70 -16.90 -35.41
CA LEU A 4 -51.94 -15.47 -35.45
C LEU A 4 -51.96 -14.94 -34.01
N PHE A 5 -51.03 -14.05 -33.65
CA PHE A 5 -51.25 -13.09 -32.59
C PHE A 5 -51.31 -11.70 -33.22
N ASN A 6 -52.55 -11.25 -33.42
CA ASN A 6 -52.92 -9.93 -33.88
C ASN A 6 -52.88 -8.98 -32.68
N ILE A 7 -51.79 -8.25 -32.49
CA ILE A 7 -51.68 -7.20 -31.47
C ILE A 7 -51.75 -5.85 -32.19
N LYS A 8 -52.90 -5.20 -32.04
CA LYS A 8 -53.16 -3.80 -32.42
C LYS A 8 -52.30 -2.89 -31.54
N PHE A 9 -51.31 -2.21 -32.10
CA PHE A 9 -50.70 -1.05 -31.44
C PHE A 9 -51.59 0.18 -31.70
N ASN A 10 -52.41 0.52 -30.71
CA ASN A 10 -53.24 1.71 -30.71
C ASN A 10 -52.42 2.88 -30.14
N ASN A 11 -52.28 3.96 -30.93
CA ASN A 11 -51.67 5.22 -30.55
C ASN A 11 -52.29 5.78 -29.26
N SER A 12 -51.48 6.02 -28.22
CA SER A 12 -51.51 7.28 -27.46
C SER A 12 -50.44 7.33 -26.37
N LYS A 13 -49.76 8.49 -26.32
CA LYS A 13 -48.85 8.99 -25.27
C LYS A 13 -47.41 8.52 -25.34
N ILE A 14 -46.64 9.24 -26.15
CA ILE A 14 -45.19 9.43 -25.94
C ILE A 14 -45.06 10.20 -24.63
N ASP A 15 -44.53 9.56 -23.58
CA ASP A 15 -44.37 10.14 -22.25
C ASP A 15 -43.32 11.25 -22.25
N PHE A 16 -43.80 12.50 -22.25
CA PHE A 16 -43.03 13.75 -22.18
C PHE A 16 -42.35 13.99 -20.80
N LYS A 17 -42.12 12.94 -20.00
CA LYS A 17 -41.59 13.02 -18.62
C LYS A 17 -40.06 12.97 -18.54
N ILE A 18 -39.41 12.43 -19.57
CA ILE A 18 -37.94 12.32 -19.68
C ILE A 18 -37.22 13.69 -19.82
N PRO A 19 -37.72 14.71 -20.56
CA PRO A 19 -36.96 15.95 -20.77
C PRO A 19 -36.89 16.87 -19.53
N ILE A 20 -37.88 16.82 -18.63
CA ILE A 20 -37.92 17.70 -17.44
C ILE A 20 -36.90 17.26 -16.40
N LEU A 21 -36.75 15.95 -16.19
CA LEU A 21 -35.73 15.40 -15.29
C LEU A 21 -34.31 15.72 -15.81
N TYR A 22 -34.14 15.72 -17.14
CA TYR A 22 -32.88 16.03 -17.81
C TYR A 22 -32.50 17.52 -17.67
N MET A 23 -33.48 18.42 -17.79
CA MET A 23 -33.29 19.86 -17.56
C MET A 23 -32.86 20.17 -16.13
N LEU A 24 -33.46 19.48 -15.13
CA LEU A 24 -33.11 19.66 -13.72
C LEU A 24 -31.71 19.11 -13.39
N ALA A 25 -31.31 18.00 -14.02
CA ALA A 25 -29.96 17.44 -13.87
C ALA A 25 -28.88 18.35 -14.48
N LEU A 26 -29.13 18.96 -15.64
CA LEU A 26 -28.23 19.94 -16.27
C LEU A 26 -28.10 21.22 -15.44
N LEU A 27 -29.21 21.72 -14.89
CA LEU A 27 -29.19 22.86 -13.97
C LEU A 27 -28.35 22.57 -12.72
N TRP A 28 -28.48 21.36 -12.14
CA TRP A 28 -27.67 20.95 -10.99
C TRP A 28 -26.18 20.86 -11.35
N PHE A 29 -25.84 20.29 -12.51
CA PHE A 29 -24.46 20.17 -12.98
C PHE A 29 -23.80 21.54 -13.25
N ILE A 30 -24.53 22.49 -13.85
CA ILE A 30 -24.04 23.86 -14.08
C ILE A 30 -23.77 24.58 -12.75
N THR A 31 -24.63 24.40 -11.74
CA THR A 31 -24.41 25.00 -10.42
C THR A 31 -23.22 24.42 -9.67
N LEU A 32 -22.94 23.12 -9.86
CA LEU A 32 -21.82 22.42 -9.25
C LEU A 32 -20.49 22.81 -9.90
N VAL A 33 -20.45 22.92 -11.23
CA VAL A 33 -19.27 23.42 -11.96
C VAL A 33 -19.03 24.91 -11.70
N GLY A 34 -20.10 25.71 -11.61
CA GLY A 34 -20.02 27.13 -11.29
C GLY A 34 -19.47 27.41 -9.89
N THR A 35 -19.88 26.61 -8.89
CA THR A 35 -19.35 26.72 -7.52
C THR A 35 -17.89 26.28 -7.43
N TRP A 36 -17.47 25.31 -8.24
CA TRP A 36 -16.08 24.86 -8.36
C TRP A 36 -15.16 25.95 -8.95
N LEU A 37 -15.61 26.64 -10.01
CA LEU A 37 -14.89 27.76 -10.63
C LEU A 37 -14.76 28.98 -9.70
N LEU A 38 -15.78 29.25 -8.90
CA LEU A 38 -15.75 30.36 -7.94
C LEU A 38 -14.83 30.10 -6.74
N TRP A 39 -14.69 28.84 -6.31
CA TRP A 39 -13.76 28.45 -5.24
C TRP A 39 -12.30 28.37 -5.69
N GLY A 40 -12.03 28.08 -6.97
CA GLY A 40 -10.68 28.05 -7.53
C GLY A 40 -9.94 29.39 -7.49
N ASN A 41 -10.66 30.50 -7.36
CA ASN A 41 -10.06 31.85 -7.28
C ASN A 41 -9.75 32.33 -5.85
N MET A 42 -10.13 31.59 -4.80
CA MET A 42 -9.95 32.05 -3.41
C MET A 42 -8.94 31.25 -2.57
N VAL A 43 -8.39 30.14 -3.07
CA VAL A 43 -7.40 29.36 -2.30
C VAL A 43 -6.37 28.73 -3.23
N ALA A 44 -5.11 29.14 -3.12
CA ALA A 44 -3.99 28.41 -3.72
C ALA A 44 -2.77 28.39 -2.79
N THR A 45 -2.89 27.59 -1.73
CA THR A 45 -1.77 26.85 -1.15
C THR A 45 -1.57 25.55 -1.96
N TYR A 46 -0.33 25.31 -2.36
CA TYR A 46 0.11 24.54 -3.52
C TYR A 46 0.01 22.99 -3.48
N TYR A 47 -0.72 22.36 -2.54
CA TYR A 47 -0.64 20.89 -2.37
C TYR A 47 -1.97 20.10 -2.37
N LEU A 48 -3.14 20.77 -2.38
CA LEU A 48 -4.45 20.10 -2.39
C LEU A 48 -5.23 20.24 -3.71
N TYR A 49 -4.72 21.05 -4.64
CA TYR A 49 -5.33 21.31 -5.96
C TYR A 49 -5.27 20.10 -6.89
N ASP A 50 -4.17 19.34 -6.89
CA ASP A 50 -3.97 18.23 -7.84
C ASP A 50 -4.97 17.09 -7.62
N ALA A 51 -5.30 16.78 -6.36
CA ALA A 51 -6.27 15.74 -6.04
C ALA A 51 -7.68 16.14 -6.51
N TRP A 52 -8.10 17.37 -6.27
CA TRP A 52 -9.44 17.86 -6.60
C TRP A 52 -9.70 17.96 -8.11
N MET A 53 -8.71 18.36 -8.91
CA MET A 53 -8.80 18.36 -10.37
C MET A 53 -9.00 16.93 -10.92
N ILE A 54 -8.28 15.96 -10.36
CA ILE A 54 -8.39 14.55 -10.76
C ILE A 54 -9.77 14.00 -10.41
N TYR A 55 -10.26 14.25 -9.18
CA TYR A 55 -11.58 13.78 -8.76
C TYR A 55 -12.72 14.45 -9.52
N GLY A 56 -12.62 15.75 -9.82
CA GLY A 56 -13.60 16.48 -10.64
C GLY A 56 -13.66 15.94 -12.07
N GLY A 57 -12.51 15.74 -12.72
CA GLY A 57 -12.45 15.15 -14.06
C GLY A 57 -13.02 13.73 -14.12
N LEU A 58 -12.68 12.89 -13.13
CA LEU A 58 -13.25 11.55 -12.98
C LEU A 58 -14.77 11.59 -12.81
N PHE A 59 -15.31 12.54 -12.05
CA PHE A 59 -16.76 12.67 -11.82
C PHE A 59 -17.52 13.06 -13.11
N VAL A 60 -16.98 13.98 -13.91
CA VAL A 60 -17.57 14.37 -15.20
C VAL A 60 -17.52 13.21 -16.20
N LEU A 61 -16.41 12.47 -16.25
CA LEU A 61 -16.28 11.29 -17.11
C LEU A 61 -17.24 10.18 -16.67
N LEU A 62 -17.45 10.00 -15.37
CA LEU A 62 -18.37 9.02 -14.80
C LEU A 62 -19.82 9.39 -15.15
N ILE A 63 -20.19 10.67 -15.12
CA ILE A 63 -21.52 11.16 -15.54
C ILE A 63 -21.73 10.99 -17.05
N LEU A 64 -20.74 11.33 -17.86
CA LEU A 64 -20.80 11.14 -19.32
C LEU A 64 -20.94 9.65 -19.67
N TRP A 65 -20.24 8.79 -18.94
CA TRP A 65 -20.29 7.34 -19.08
C TRP A 65 -21.65 6.76 -18.67
N ILE A 66 -22.23 7.23 -17.55
CA ILE A 66 -23.60 6.87 -17.15
C ILE A 66 -24.61 7.33 -18.21
N TYR A 67 -24.41 8.51 -18.80
CA TYR A 67 -25.30 9.02 -19.84
C TYR A 67 -25.24 8.18 -21.12
N LEU A 68 -24.04 7.80 -21.57
CA LEU A 68 -23.85 6.91 -22.73
C LEU A 68 -24.41 5.49 -22.48
N LEU A 69 -24.37 5.00 -21.25
CA LEU A 69 -25.00 3.75 -20.83
C LEU A 69 -26.54 3.82 -20.88
N ALA A 70 -27.12 4.99 -20.60
CA ALA A 70 -28.57 5.17 -20.56
C ALA A 70 -29.21 5.32 -21.96
N THR A 71 -28.43 5.63 -23.00
CA THR A 71 -28.97 5.89 -24.35
C THR A 71 -28.82 4.74 -25.33
N ASN A 72 -27.93 3.77 -25.07
CA ASN A 72 -27.56 2.74 -26.03
C ASN A 72 -27.87 1.33 -25.48
N GLU A 73 -28.97 0.71 -25.92
CA GLU A 73 -29.37 -0.63 -25.43
C GLU A 73 -28.37 -1.74 -25.79
N GLU A 74 -27.62 -1.62 -26.88
CA GLU A 74 -26.55 -2.58 -27.25
C GLU A 74 -25.28 -2.46 -26.39
N LEU A 75 -25.05 -1.30 -25.75
CA LEU A 75 -23.85 -1.02 -24.96
C LEU A 75 -23.92 -1.60 -23.52
N LEU A 76 -25.13 -1.95 -23.06
CA LEU A 76 -25.35 -2.39 -21.68
C LEU A 76 -24.63 -3.71 -21.37
N LEU A 77 -24.64 -4.65 -22.33
CA LEU A 77 -23.97 -5.94 -22.18
C LEU A 77 -22.44 -5.81 -22.22
N GLU A 78 -21.91 -5.02 -23.15
CA GLU A 78 -20.47 -4.85 -23.36
C GLU A 78 -19.79 -4.17 -22.16
N VAL A 79 -20.44 -3.15 -21.62
CA VAL A 79 -19.95 -2.44 -20.44
C VAL A 79 -20.14 -3.25 -19.15
N LEU A 80 -21.22 -4.02 -19.02
CA LEU A 80 -21.41 -4.90 -17.85
C LEU A 80 -20.38 -6.03 -17.80
N LEU A 81 -20.06 -6.65 -18.95
CA LEU A 81 -19.06 -7.71 -19.04
C LEU A 81 -17.65 -7.18 -18.75
N SER A 82 -17.29 -6.02 -19.30
CA SER A 82 -15.98 -5.39 -19.04
C SER A 82 -15.83 -4.98 -17.57
N ALA A 83 -16.86 -4.39 -16.95
CA ALA A 83 -16.86 -4.07 -15.52
C ALA A 83 -16.70 -5.32 -14.64
N LEU A 84 -17.36 -6.42 -14.99
CA LEU A 84 -17.22 -7.71 -14.32
C LEU A 84 -15.75 -8.19 -14.36
N ILE A 85 -15.12 -8.18 -15.55
CA ILE A 85 -13.73 -8.61 -15.72
C ILE A 85 -12.76 -7.74 -14.91
N ILE A 86 -12.92 -6.41 -14.94
CA ILE A 86 -12.06 -5.47 -14.19
C ILE A 86 -12.19 -5.72 -12.69
N SER A 87 -13.41 -5.96 -12.17
CA SER A 87 -13.61 -6.23 -10.74
C SER A 87 -12.85 -7.46 -10.26
N ILE A 88 -12.82 -8.53 -11.06
CA ILE A 88 -12.09 -9.77 -10.77
C ILE A 88 -10.57 -9.52 -10.81
N LEU A 89 -10.08 -8.75 -11.80
CA LEU A 89 -8.66 -8.41 -11.91
C LEU A 89 -8.19 -7.60 -10.68
N VAL A 90 -8.96 -6.60 -10.25
CA VAL A 90 -8.63 -5.78 -9.07
C VAL A 90 -8.58 -6.63 -7.81
N ALA A 91 -9.52 -7.55 -7.63
CA ALA A 91 -9.56 -8.43 -6.45
C ALA A 91 -8.26 -9.26 -6.28
N ILE A 92 -7.63 -9.67 -7.38
CA ILE A 92 -6.37 -10.44 -7.36
C ILE A 92 -5.16 -9.52 -7.12
N VAL A 93 -5.18 -8.33 -7.70
CA VAL A 93 -4.02 -7.43 -7.76
C VAL A 93 -3.78 -6.69 -6.43
N VAL A 94 -4.83 -6.26 -5.74
CA VAL A 94 -4.72 -5.53 -4.46
C VAL A 94 -3.93 -6.29 -3.38
N PRO A 95 -4.20 -7.56 -3.05
CA PRO A 95 -3.45 -8.27 -2.01
C PRO A 95 -1.97 -8.47 -2.39
N MET A 96 -1.67 -8.64 -3.68
CA MET A 96 -0.30 -8.83 -4.16
C MET A 96 0.58 -7.59 -3.94
N TYR A 97 0.02 -6.38 -4.10
CA TYR A 97 0.79 -5.16 -3.87
C TYR A 97 1.24 -5.00 -2.42
N GLN A 98 0.39 -5.40 -1.46
CA GLN A 98 0.73 -5.27 -0.04
C GLN A 98 1.90 -6.20 0.34
N ASP A 99 1.90 -7.45 -0.15
CA ASP A 99 2.98 -8.43 0.04
C ASP A 99 4.33 -7.89 -0.45
N ASN A 100 4.36 -7.29 -1.65
CA ASN A 100 5.59 -6.72 -2.21
C ASN A 100 6.13 -5.55 -1.36
N MET A 101 5.25 -4.73 -0.77
CA MET A 101 5.68 -3.69 0.16
C MET A 101 6.24 -4.26 1.47
N TYR A 102 5.69 -5.37 1.98
CA TYR A 102 6.24 -6.04 3.18
C TYR A 102 7.65 -6.57 2.90
N LYS A 103 7.85 -7.21 1.74
CA LYS A 103 9.16 -7.68 1.30
C LYS A 103 10.15 -6.54 1.05
N ALA A 104 9.70 -5.43 0.48
CA ALA A 104 10.52 -4.24 0.29
C ALA A 104 11.00 -3.68 1.64
N ALA A 105 10.10 -3.56 2.63
CA ALA A 105 10.46 -3.13 3.98
C ALA A 105 11.50 -4.05 4.64
N VAL A 106 11.36 -5.38 4.51
CA VAL A 106 12.36 -6.35 5.00
C VAL A 106 13.71 -6.14 4.31
N SER A 107 13.72 -5.99 2.98
CA SER A 107 14.97 -5.78 2.24
C SER A 107 15.65 -4.47 2.61
N GLU A 108 14.89 -3.39 2.82
CA GLU A 108 15.40 -2.11 3.29
C GLU A 108 16.00 -2.23 4.70
N THR A 109 15.31 -2.93 5.62
CA THR A 109 15.84 -3.18 6.98
C THR A 109 17.16 -3.95 6.93
N LEU A 110 17.30 -4.94 6.06
CA LEU A 110 18.54 -5.71 5.92
C LEU A 110 19.69 -4.86 5.38
N VAL A 111 19.41 -4.01 4.39
CA VAL A 111 20.40 -3.11 3.80
C VAL A 111 20.82 -2.03 4.80
N LEU A 112 19.86 -1.32 5.39
CA LEU A 112 20.16 -0.29 6.39
C LEU A 112 20.83 -0.89 7.63
N GLY A 113 20.38 -2.07 8.06
CA GLY A 113 20.97 -2.81 9.16
C GLY A 113 22.40 -3.24 8.91
N SER A 114 22.79 -3.49 7.65
CA SER A 114 24.16 -3.89 7.33
C SER A 114 25.19 -2.82 7.71
N GLY A 115 24.88 -1.53 7.51
CA GLY A 115 25.73 -0.43 7.99
C GLY A 115 25.80 -0.37 9.52
N ALA A 116 24.65 -0.55 10.17
CA ALA A 116 24.57 -0.59 11.63
C ALA A 116 25.43 -1.72 12.24
N ARG A 117 25.45 -2.90 11.60
CA ARG A 117 26.25 -4.05 12.05
C ARG A 117 27.74 -3.74 12.11
N VAL A 118 28.27 -2.98 11.17
CA VAL A 118 29.70 -2.61 11.13
C VAL A 118 30.07 -1.77 12.36
N HIS A 119 29.28 -0.73 12.64
CA HIS A 119 29.49 0.13 13.83
C HIS A 119 29.38 -0.64 15.14
N LEU A 120 28.47 -1.62 15.22
CA LEU A 120 28.31 -2.45 16.42
C LEU A 120 29.50 -3.39 16.64
N VAL A 121 30.00 -4.00 15.56
CA VAL A 121 31.20 -4.85 15.63
C VAL A 121 32.43 -4.02 16.02
N GLU A 122 32.58 -2.80 15.48
CA GLU A 122 33.66 -1.90 15.86
C GLU A 122 33.60 -1.50 17.34
N HIS A 123 32.41 -1.11 17.82
CA HIS A 123 32.21 -0.80 19.24
C HIS A 123 32.53 -2.00 20.13
N TYR A 124 32.06 -3.20 19.76
CA TYR A 124 32.33 -4.42 20.48
C TYR A 124 33.82 -4.77 20.50
N ALA A 125 34.55 -4.54 19.40
CA ALA A 125 35.99 -4.75 19.33
C ALA A 125 36.78 -3.78 20.23
N GLN A 126 36.31 -2.54 20.38
CA GLN A 126 36.98 -1.53 21.22
C GLN A 126 36.66 -1.69 22.72
N HIS A 127 35.41 -2.00 23.07
CA HIS A 127 34.94 -1.97 24.46
C HIS A 127 34.68 -3.36 25.06
N GLY A 128 34.64 -4.41 24.24
CA GLY A 128 34.33 -5.79 24.68
C GLY A 128 32.87 -6.01 25.08
N ASN A 129 31.99 -5.02 24.88
CA ASN A 129 30.58 -5.12 25.22
C ASN A 129 29.66 -4.52 24.14
N TRP A 130 28.40 -4.99 24.14
CA TRP A 130 27.36 -4.44 23.27
C TRP A 130 26.80 -3.15 23.86
N PRO A 131 26.50 -2.13 23.03
CA PRO A 131 25.90 -0.89 23.51
C PRO A 131 24.49 -1.13 24.07
N THR A 132 24.22 -0.61 25.27
CA THR A 132 23.02 -0.89 26.05
C THR A 132 21.79 -0.04 25.66
N LYS A 133 21.98 1.18 25.15
CA LYS A 133 20.88 2.03 24.66
C LYS A 133 21.28 2.86 23.45
N HIS A 134 20.29 3.11 22.60
CA HIS A 134 20.24 4.08 21.50
C HIS A 134 21.61 4.65 21.17
N PHE A 135 22.41 3.86 20.45
CA PHE A 135 23.66 4.34 19.92
C PHE A 135 23.31 5.54 19.04
N ARG A 136 23.71 6.73 19.48
CA ARG A 136 23.17 8.01 19.02
C ARG A 136 23.35 8.27 17.53
N ASP A 137 24.16 7.44 16.85
CA ASP A 137 24.51 7.58 15.44
C ASP A 137 23.77 6.64 14.48
N ILE A 138 22.88 5.76 14.96
CA ILE A 138 22.13 4.85 14.07
C ILE A 138 20.63 5.13 14.16
N ASN A 139 20.24 6.40 14.03
CA ASN A 139 18.85 6.76 13.71
C ASN A 139 18.68 6.78 12.19
N ALA A 140 18.90 5.63 11.56
CA ALA A 140 18.72 5.46 10.13
C ALA A 140 17.26 5.10 9.85
N ASN A 141 16.47 6.12 9.54
CA ASN A 141 15.11 5.97 9.05
C ASN A 141 15.15 5.91 7.52
N GLY A 142 14.67 4.80 6.97
CA GLY A 142 14.38 4.66 5.55
C GLY A 142 12.99 5.15 5.20
N ASN A 143 12.59 4.94 3.95
CA ASN A 143 11.26 5.30 3.47
C ASN A 143 10.19 4.31 3.94
N TYR A 144 10.55 3.04 4.13
CA TYR A 144 9.61 2.00 4.53
C TYR A 144 9.84 1.50 5.95
N THR A 145 11.03 1.73 6.51
CA THR A 145 11.43 1.18 7.82
C THR A 145 12.18 2.19 8.69
N SER A 146 11.88 2.18 9.98
CA SER A 146 12.61 2.91 11.02
C SER A 146 13.43 1.91 11.83
N MET A 147 14.71 2.20 12.05
CA MET A 147 15.58 1.30 12.81
C MET A 147 15.79 1.79 14.24
N THR A 148 15.87 0.82 15.15
CA THR A 148 16.13 1.02 16.56
C THR A 148 17.19 0.03 17.02
N LEU A 149 18.01 0.46 17.97
CA LEU A 149 19.07 -0.37 18.54
C LEU A 149 18.90 -0.47 20.05
N GLU A 150 18.92 -1.71 20.54
CA GLU A 150 18.89 -2.02 21.96
C GLU A 150 19.76 -3.24 22.26
N HIS A 151 20.70 -3.11 23.20
CA HIS A 151 21.57 -4.22 23.67
C HIS A 151 22.23 -5.00 22.52
N GLY A 152 22.77 -4.30 21.52
CA GLY A 152 23.37 -4.88 20.31
C GLY A 152 22.38 -5.48 19.30
N THR A 153 21.09 -5.58 19.62
CA THR A 153 20.04 -6.02 18.70
C THR A 153 19.55 -4.86 17.84
N ILE A 154 19.62 -5.04 16.52
CA ILE A 154 19.07 -4.08 15.55
C ILE A 154 17.64 -4.49 15.25
N THR A 155 16.67 -3.63 15.50
CA THR A 155 15.26 -3.87 15.19
C THR A 155 14.77 -2.86 14.16
N GLY A 156 14.41 -3.34 12.98
CA GLY A 156 13.75 -2.55 11.94
C GLY A 156 12.23 -2.69 12.06
N ARG A 157 11.54 -1.57 12.25
CA ARG A 157 10.08 -1.48 12.27
C ARG A 157 9.58 -0.93 10.96
N ARG A 158 8.57 -1.55 10.36
CA ARG A 158 7.91 -0.98 9.18
C ARG A 158 7.12 0.28 9.54
N GLN A 159 7.24 1.33 8.74
CA GLN A 159 6.45 2.55 8.89
C GLN A 159 4.95 2.24 8.74
N ASN A 160 4.12 2.91 9.54
CA ASN A 160 2.66 2.76 9.56
C ASN A 160 2.16 1.35 9.93
N SER A 161 2.98 0.49 10.54
CA SER A 161 2.55 -0.81 11.07
C SER A 161 3.41 -1.24 12.27
N ASP A 162 2.94 -2.22 13.03
CA ASP A 162 3.68 -2.78 14.18
C ASP A 162 4.46 -4.06 13.81
N LEU A 163 4.90 -4.15 12.55
CA LEU A 163 5.70 -5.26 12.07
C LEU A 163 7.18 -4.93 12.24
N HIS A 164 7.87 -5.81 12.95
CA HIS A 164 9.28 -5.63 13.30
C HIS A 164 10.10 -6.84 12.88
N LEU A 165 11.34 -6.58 12.45
CA LEU A 165 12.38 -7.57 12.19
C LEU A 165 13.60 -7.25 13.05
N SER A 166 14.00 -8.19 13.92
CA SER A 166 15.20 -8.03 14.74
C SER A 166 16.37 -8.87 14.22
N MET A 167 17.56 -8.27 14.19
CA MET A 167 18.84 -8.89 13.88
C MET A 167 19.71 -8.87 15.13
N ARG A 168 20.18 -10.04 15.54
CA ARG A 168 20.90 -10.23 16.80
C ARG A 168 22.33 -10.70 16.53
N PRO A 169 23.32 -10.19 17.27
CA PRO A 169 24.67 -10.71 17.20
C PRO A 169 24.75 -12.06 17.92
N ALA A 170 25.58 -12.94 17.40
CA ALA A 170 25.94 -14.20 18.01
C ALA A 170 27.47 -14.32 18.04
N ILE A 171 28.03 -14.71 19.17
CA ILE A 171 29.46 -14.76 19.42
C ILE A 171 29.92 -16.21 19.64
N LEU A 172 31.06 -16.57 19.05
CA LEU A 172 31.67 -17.89 19.19
C LEU A 172 32.63 -17.87 20.37
N ASN A 173 32.15 -18.22 21.58
CA ASN A 173 32.93 -18.18 22.82
C ASN A 173 33.41 -16.74 23.18
N PRO A 174 33.24 -16.22 24.41
CA PRO A 174 33.62 -14.85 24.79
C PRO A 174 35.11 -14.46 24.59
N GLN A 175 35.96 -15.35 24.08
CA GLN A 175 37.35 -15.11 23.75
C GLN A 175 37.62 -14.96 22.23
N ALA A 176 36.71 -15.40 21.35
CA ALA A 176 36.87 -15.19 19.92
C ALA A 176 36.11 -13.93 19.49
N MET A 177 36.80 -13.01 18.80
CA MET A 177 36.21 -11.79 18.25
C MET A 177 35.34 -12.03 16.99
N THR A 178 34.90 -13.27 16.76
CA THR A 178 34.07 -13.61 15.59
C THR A 178 32.60 -13.42 15.92
N VAL A 179 31.99 -12.44 15.27
CA VAL A 179 30.56 -12.13 15.37
C VAL A 179 29.84 -12.63 14.13
N VAL A 180 28.77 -13.39 14.33
CA VAL A 180 27.82 -13.78 13.29
C VAL A 180 26.47 -13.14 13.57
N TRP A 181 25.78 -12.68 12.54
CA TRP A 181 24.48 -12.02 12.69
C TRP A 181 23.34 -12.99 12.39
N VAL A 182 22.51 -13.22 13.40
CA VAL A 182 21.31 -14.06 13.29
C VAL A 182 20.11 -13.17 13.00
N CYS A 183 19.45 -13.41 11.86
CA CYS A 183 18.29 -12.64 11.44
C CYS A 183 16.98 -13.30 11.89
N GLY A 184 16.12 -12.56 12.58
CA GLY A 184 14.76 -12.99 12.89
C GLY A 184 14.68 -14.37 13.54
N TYR A 185 14.01 -15.30 12.85
CA TYR A 185 13.76 -16.67 13.30
C TYR A 185 14.86 -17.66 12.91
N ALA A 186 15.93 -17.20 12.24
CA ALA A 186 17.05 -18.05 11.87
C ALA A 186 17.71 -18.69 13.10
N LYS A 187 18.18 -19.93 12.96
CA LYS A 187 18.95 -20.60 14.01
C LYS A 187 20.42 -20.17 13.96
N PRO A 188 21.07 -19.91 15.11
CA PRO A 188 22.51 -19.66 15.14
C PRO A 188 23.29 -20.88 14.64
N PRO A 189 24.43 -20.69 13.96
CA PRO A 189 25.35 -21.79 13.66
C PRO A 189 25.82 -22.47 14.95
N PRO A 190 26.18 -23.77 14.91
CA PRO A 190 26.61 -24.50 16.10
C PRO A 190 27.84 -23.85 16.74
N GLY A 191 27.82 -23.69 18.07
CA GLY A 191 28.91 -23.05 18.83
C GLY A 191 28.74 -21.56 19.08
N PHE A 192 27.80 -20.90 18.39
CA PHE A 192 27.50 -19.48 18.61
C PHE A 192 26.41 -19.30 19.67
N ILE A 193 26.65 -18.38 20.61
CA ILE A 193 25.68 -17.96 21.62
C ILE A 193 25.06 -16.64 21.15
N VAL A 194 23.74 -16.60 21.03
CA VAL A 194 23.02 -15.39 20.58
C VAL A 194 22.84 -14.44 21.75
N GLU A 195 23.27 -13.19 21.55
CA GLU A 195 23.11 -12.10 22.50
C GLU A 195 21.92 -11.23 22.08
N GLY A 196 21.08 -10.85 23.05
CA GLY A 196 19.94 -9.95 22.83
C GLY A 196 18.58 -10.62 22.56
N ASN A 197 17.53 -9.82 22.69
CA ASN A 197 16.14 -10.28 22.66
C ASN A 197 15.58 -10.33 21.25
N ASN A 198 14.86 -11.41 20.91
CA ASN A 198 14.12 -11.46 19.66
C ASN A 198 12.84 -10.62 19.78
N ARG A 199 12.70 -9.61 18.93
CA ARG A 199 11.49 -8.77 18.83
C ARG A 199 10.81 -8.88 17.48
N THR A 200 11.16 -9.91 16.71
CA THR A 200 10.58 -10.13 15.38
C THR A 200 9.10 -10.50 15.53
N ASN A 201 8.22 -9.66 14.97
CA ASN A 201 6.77 -9.89 14.91
C ASN A 201 6.28 -10.06 13.46
N MET A 202 7.20 -10.19 12.51
CA MET A 202 6.85 -10.34 11.11
C MET A 202 6.51 -11.80 10.78
N PRO A 203 5.43 -12.08 10.03
CA PRO A 203 5.15 -13.43 9.56
C PRO A 203 6.27 -13.98 8.68
N PRO A 204 6.65 -15.26 8.84
CA PRO A 204 7.82 -15.83 8.16
C PRO A 204 7.69 -15.95 6.64
N GLN A 205 6.47 -15.81 6.10
CA GLN A 205 6.22 -15.81 4.65
C GLN A 205 6.77 -14.56 3.93
N TYR A 206 6.94 -13.46 4.66
CA TYR A 206 7.45 -12.20 4.10
C TYR A 206 8.96 -12.05 4.28
N LEU A 207 9.59 -12.96 5.03
CA LEU A 207 11.02 -12.92 5.32
C LEU A 207 11.82 -13.60 4.21
N SER A 208 13.03 -13.07 3.97
CA SER A 208 14.05 -13.75 3.19
C SER A 208 14.37 -15.13 3.78
N HIS A 209 14.78 -16.07 2.93
CA HIS A 209 15.22 -17.40 3.35
C HIS A 209 16.26 -17.36 4.48
N VAL A 210 17.17 -16.38 4.45
CA VAL A 210 18.23 -16.17 5.46
C VAL A 210 17.69 -15.79 6.84
N CYS A 211 16.48 -15.24 6.92
CA CYS A 211 15.84 -14.82 8.18
C CYS A 211 14.80 -15.82 8.69
N ARG A 212 14.60 -16.92 7.97
CA ARG A 212 13.60 -17.95 8.26
C ARG A 212 14.21 -19.27 8.73
N GLN A 213 15.46 -19.56 8.35
CA GLN A 213 16.13 -20.84 8.61
C GLN A 213 17.37 -20.65 9.47
#